data_AF-A0A963JXX2-F1
#
_entry.id   AF-A0A963JXX2-F1
#
_cell.length_a   1.000
_cell.length_b   1.000
_cell.length_c   1.000
_cell.angle_alpha   90.00
_cell.angle_beta   90.00
_cell.angle_gamma   90.00
#
_symmetry.space_group_name_H-M   'P 1'
#
loop_
_entity.id
_entity.type
_entity.pdbx_description
1 polymer ?
#
loop_
_entity_poly.entity_id
_entity_poly.type
_entity_poly.pdbx_seq_one_letter_code
_entity_poly.pdbx_strand_id
1 'polypeptide(L)'
;LKAIGTPAMVATFIFGLWLATLQSQWDQGWLHAKLALVLGISGCHGLIARDVRRFAADERPRSARWYRVFNEVPTLLFVGIVVLVVFRPF
;
A
#
# COMPACT_ATOMS: atom_id res chain seq x y z
N LEU A 1 -13.91 5.32 4.99
CA LEU A 1 -12.79 5.21 4.01
C LEU A 1 -12.39 6.56 3.41
N LYS A 2 -13.33 7.30 2.79
CA LYS A 2 -13.02 8.54 2.03
C LYS A 2 -12.56 9.75 2.87
N ALA A 3 -12.94 9.85 4.15
CA ALA A 3 -12.61 11.02 4.97
C ALA A 3 -11.17 11.01 5.55
N ILE A 4 -10.58 9.83 5.79
CA ILE A 4 -9.27 9.71 6.45
C ILE A 4 -8.29 8.91 5.60
N GLY A 5 -8.69 7.73 5.11
CA GLY A 5 -7.77 6.82 4.42
C GLY A 5 -7.26 7.34 3.08
N THR A 6 -8.15 7.86 2.23
CA THR A 6 -7.75 8.39 0.92
C THR A 6 -6.91 9.66 1.02
N PRO A 7 -7.27 10.68 1.83
CA PRO A 7 -6.43 11.85 2.03
C PRO A 7 -5.06 11.50 2.63
N ALA A 8 -5.01 10.62 3.63
CA ALA A 8 -3.74 10.19 4.23
C ALA A 8 -2.84 9.45 3.22
N MET A 9 -3.42 8.62 2.34
CA MET A 9 -2.67 7.96 1.28
C MET A 9 -2.07 8.96 0.29
N VAL A 10 -2.87 9.95 -0.16
CA VAL A 10 -2.39 11.00 -1.07
C VAL A 10 -1.25 11.79 -0.41
N ALA A 11 -1.42 12.20 0.84
CA ALA A 11 -0.39 12.88 1.60
C ALA A 11 0.89 12.03 1.71
N THR A 12 0.75 10.72 1.97
CA THR A 12 1.89 9.79 2.06
C THR A 12 2.68 9.73 0.74
N PHE A 13 2.01 9.71 -0.41
CA PHE A 13 2.70 9.76 -1.70
C PHE A 13 3.41 11.10 -1.91
N ILE A 14 2.73 12.22 -1.67
CA ILE A 14 3.31 13.55 -1.85
C ILE A 14 4.57 13.70 -0.98
N PHE A 15 4.46 13.45 0.31
CA PHE A 15 5.59 13.58 1.23
C PHE A 15 6.68 12.53 0.98
N GLY A 16 6.32 11.31 0.61
CA GLY A 16 7.28 10.26 0.31
C GLY A 16 8.12 10.56 -0.94
N LEU A 17 7.48 11.00 -2.03
CA LEU A 17 8.17 11.37 -3.26
C LEU A 17 8.97 12.67 -3.08
N TRP A 18 8.46 13.64 -2.32
CA TRP A 18 9.20 14.83 -1.97
C TRP A 18 10.45 14.48 -1.14
N LEU A 19 10.35 13.59 -0.16
CA LEU A 19 11.54 13.17 0.61
C LEU A 19 12.58 12.50 -0.29
N ALA A 20 12.15 11.71 -1.28
CA ALA A 20 13.05 11.08 -2.24
C ALA A 20 13.80 12.11 -3.12
N THR A 21 13.15 13.20 -3.53
CA THR A 21 13.81 14.29 -4.28
C THR A 21 14.78 15.06 -3.40
N LEU A 22 14.42 15.39 -2.16
CA LEU A 22 15.29 16.12 -1.24
C LEU A 22 16.58 15.37 -0.91
N GLN A 23 16.52 14.04 -0.88
CA GLN A 23 17.68 13.19 -0.57
C GLN A 23 18.36 12.60 -1.81
N SER A 24 17.97 13.01 -3.02
CA SER A 24 18.50 12.49 -4.29
C SER A 24 18.55 10.96 -4.35
N GLN A 25 17.51 10.29 -3.86
CA GLN A 25 17.48 8.82 -3.70
C GLN A 25 17.01 8.09 -4.97
N TRP A 26 16.74 8.82 -6.05
CA TRP A 26 16.13 8.28 -7.27
C TRP A 26 17.01 7.27 -7.99
N ASP A 27 18.32 7.31 -7.81
CA ASP A 27 19.23 6.33 -8.42
C ASP A 27 19.36 5.05 -7.58
N GLN A 28 18.76 5.00 -6.39
CA GLN A 28 18.86 3.84 -5.49
C GLN A 28 17.77 2.84 -5.81
N GLY A 29 18.15 1.59 -6.08
CA GLY A 29 17.16 0.61 -6.50
C GLY A 29 16.23 0.20 -5.35
N TRP A 30 16.67 0.23 -4.09
CA TRP A 30 15.77 -0.08 -2.96
C TRP A 30 14.56 0.87 -2.92
N LEU A 31 14.73 2.12 -3.37
CA LEU A 31 13.64 3.09 -3.45
C LEU A 31 12.59 2.63 -4.46
N HIS A 32 13.01 2.18 -5.64
CA HIS A 32 12.11 1.65 -6.66
C HIS A 32 11.37 0.40 -6.17
N ALA A 33 12.08 -0.52 -5.53
CA ALA A 33 11.49 -1.71 -4.94
C ALA A 33 10.45 -1.32 -3.85
N LYS A 34 10.78 -0.34 -3.00
CA LYS A 34 9.87 0.18 -1.97
C LYS A 34 8.63 0.81 -2.60
N LEU A 35 8.79 1.61 -3.64
CA LEU A 35 7.67 2.25 -4.36
C LEU A 35 6.75 1.19 -4.99
N ALA A 36 7.30 0.11 -5.55
CA ALA A 36 6.50 -1.00 -6.06
C ALA A 36 5.66 -1.66 -4.95
N LEU A 37 6.21 -1.87 -3.76
CA LEU A 37 5.45 -2.40 -2.61
C LEU A 37 4.38 -1.42 -2.12
N VAL A 38 4.68 -0.13 -2.06
CA VAL A 38 3.70 0.92 -1.69
C VAL A 38 2.53 0.94 -2.68
N LEU A 39 2.81 0.84 -3.99
CA LEU A 39 1.77 0.69 -5.02
C LEU A 39 0.93 -0.59 -4.81
N GLY A 40 1.57 -1.69 -4.42
CA GLY A 40 0.89 -2.92 -4.02
C GLY A 40 -0.10 -2.71 -2.87
N ILE A 41 0.29 -1.97 -1.83
CA ILE A 41 -0.60 -1.63 -0.71
C ILE A 41 -1.76 -0.74 -1.18
N SER A 42 -1.49 0.25 -2.04
CA SER A 42 -2.53 1.10 -2.63
C SER A 42 -3.54 0.30 -3.45
N GLY A 43 -3.07 -0.69 -4.23
CA GLY A 43 -3.91 -1.65 -4.92
C GLY A 43 -4.78 -2.46 -3.96
N CYS A 44 -4.20 -2.93 -2.84
CA CYS A 44 -4.95 -3.65 -1.81
C CYS A 44 -6.06 -2.79 -1.19
N HIS A 45 -5.76 -1.52 -0.89
CA HIS A 45 -6.76 -0.58 -0.40
C HIS A 45 -7.89 -0.37 -1.42
N GLY A 46 -7.56 -0.25 -2.72
CA GLY A 46 -8.54 -0.13 -3.79
C GLY A 46 -9.47 -1.34 -3.87
N LEU A 47 -8.94 -2.56 -3.72
CA LEU A 47 -9.71 -3.80 -3.70
C LEU A 47 -10.66 -3.84 -2.50
N ILE A 48 -10.19 -3.50 -1.30
CA ILE A 48 -11.04 -3.45 -0.10
C ILE A 48 -12.12 -2.38 -0.27
N ALA A 49 -11.77 -1.20 -0.78
CA ALA A 49 -12.73 -0.13 -1.02
C ALA A 49 -13.81 -0.56 -2.03
N ARG A 50 -13.46 -1.36 -3.04
CA ARG A 50 -14.41 -1.96 -3.97
C ARG A 50 -15.33 -2.96 -3.27
N ASP A 51 -14.77 -3.88 -2.49
CA ASP A 51 -15.54 -4.91 -1.82
C ASP A 51 -16.49 -4.32 -0.77
N VAL A 52 -16.08 -3.26 -0.05
CA VAL A 52 -16.95 -2.52 0.87
C VAL A 52 -18.17 -1.93 0.15
N ARG A 53 -18.00 -1.41 -1.08
CA ARG A 53 -19.13 -0.93 -1.89
C ARG A 53 -20.08 -2.05 -2.31
N ARG A 54 -19.53 -3.22 -2.63
CA ARG A 54 -20.32 -4.40 -3.02
C ARG A 54 -21.07 -4.99 -1.83
N PHE A 55 -20.44 -5.06 -0.66
CA PHE A 55 -21.10 -5.46 0.58
C PHE A 55 -22.25 -4.52 0.96
N ALA A 56 -22.10 -3.21 0.72
CA ALA A 56 -23.19 -2.25 0.93
C ALA A 56 -24.39 -2.47 -0.02
N ALA A 57 -24.19 -3.19 -1.12
CA ALA A 57 -25.24 -3.61 -2.05
C ALA A 57 -25.72 -5.06 -1.79
N ASP A 58 -25.48 -5.59 -0.58
CA ASP A 58 -25.75 -6.98 -0.18
C ASP A 58 -25.07 -8.06 -1.03
N GLU A 59 -24.09 -7.69 -1.85
CA GLU A 59 -23.27 -8.66 -2.57
C GLU A 59 -22.18 -9.23 -1.66
N ARG A 60 -21.96 -10.56 -1.74
CA ARG A 60 -20.82 -11.24 -1.12
C ARG A 60 -19.87 -11.77 -2.19
N PRO A 61 -19.00 -10.93 -2.75
CA PRO A 61 -18.24 -11.29 -3.94
C PRO A 61 -17.13 -12.32 -3.72
N ARG A 62 -16.75 -12.56 -2.46
CA ARG A 62 -15.64 -13.44 -2.08
C ARG A 62 -15.96 -14.16 -0.77
N SER A 63 -15.31 -15.30 -0.55
CA SER A 63 -15.49 -16.11 0.66
C SER A 63 -14.84 -15.48 1.89
N ALA A 64 -15.33 -15.81 3.09
CA ALA A 64 -14.73 -15.34 4.35
C ALA A 64 -13.25 -15.77 4.49
N ARG A 65 -12.90 -16.96 3.98
CA ARG A 65 -11.51 -17.43 3.95
C ARG A 65 -10.61 -16.51 3.12
N TRP A 66 -11.11 -15.99 2.00
CA TRP A 66 -10.37 -15.06 1.16
C TRP A 66 -10.01 -13.78 1.93
N TYR A 67 -10.98 -13.17 2.62
CA TYR A 67 -10.73 -11.93 3.39
C TYR A 67 -9.74 -12.13 4.55
N ARG A 68 -9.76 -13.30 5.20
CA ARG A 68 -8.78 -13.62 6.25
C ARG A 68 -7.36 -13.68 5.70
N VAL A 69 -7.15 -14.40 4.60
CA VAL A 69 -5.84 -14.49 3.94
C VAL A 69 -5.42 -13.13 3.39
N PHE A 70 -6.35 -12.38 2.80
CA PHE A 70 -6.05 -11.08 2.23
C PHE A 70 -5.60 -10.05 3.28
N ASN A 71 -6.09 -10.14 4.52
CA ASN A 71 -5.64 -9.26 5.60
C ASN A 71 -4.15 -9.41 5.93
N GLU A 72 -3.51 -10.54 5.59
CA GLU A 72 -2.07 -10.73 5.79
C GLU A 72 -1.24 -10.05 4.70
N VAL A 73 -1.82 -9.80 3.51
CA VAL A 73 -1.10 -9.21 2.37
C VAL A 73 -0.57 -7.80 2.69
N PRO A 74 -1.37 -6.84 3.22
CA PRO A 74 -0.85 -5.54 3.64
C PRO A 74 0.28 -5.65 4.68
N THR A 75 0.17 -6.59 5.61
CA THR A 75 1.19 -6.82 6.64
C THR A 75 2.50 -7.28 6.03
N LEU A 76 2.47 -8.27 5.13
CA LEU A 76 3.67 -8.77 4.44
C LEU A 76 4.32 -7.68 3.57
N LEU A 77 3.52 -6.89 2.86
CA LEU A 77 4.01 -5.74 2.08
C LEU A 77 4.68 -4.71 3.00
N PHE A 78 4.08 -4.42 4.15
CA PHE A 78 4.65 -3.48 5.13
C PHE A 78 5.99 -3.97 5.69
N VAL A 79 6.09 -5.26 6.05
CA VAL A 79 7.35 -5.88 6.47
C VAL A 79 8.42 -5.72 5.38
N GLY A 80 8.08 -6.02 4.12
CA GLY A 80 9.00 -5.84 2.99
C GLY A 80 9.47 -4.39 2.83
N ILE A 81 8.57 -3.41 2.99
CA ILE A 81 8.92 -1.98 2.95
C ILE A 81 9.91 -1.61 4.06
N VAL A 82 9.68 -2.09 5.28
CA VAL A 82 10.57 -1.83 6.43
C VAL A 82 11.94 -2.46 6.20
N VAL A 83 12.00 -3.70 5.74
CA VAL A 83 13.26 -4.37 5.39
C VAL A 83 14.02 -3.56 4.33
N LEU A 84 13.37 -3.13 3.25
CA LEU A 84 14.03 -2.34 2.21
C LEU A 84 14.59 -1.01 2.71
N VAL A 85 13.86 -0.27 3.55
CA VAL A 85 14.34 1.04 4.03
C VAL A 85 15.45 0.93 5.08
N VAL A 86 15.47 -0.17 5.85
CA VAL A 86 16.49 -0.43 6.87
C VAL A 86 17.77 -0.92 6.23
N PHE A 87 17.70 -1.95 5.37
CA PHE A 87 18.89 -2.56 4.78
C PHE A 87 19.39 -1.82 3.55
N ARG A 88 18.52 -1.07 2.86
CA ARG A 88 18.81 -0.34 1.60
C ARG A 88 19.68 -1.15 0.66
N PRO A 89 19.24 -2.37 0.29
CA PRO A 89 20.01 -3.18 -0.62
C PRO A 89 20.02 -2.46 -1.98
N PHE A 90 21.19 -2.27 -2.59
CA PHE A 90 21.43 -1.70 -3.93
C PHE A 90 21.00 -0.24 -4.19
#